data_AF-A0A3M0WZY5-F1
#
_entry.id   AF-A0A3M0WZY5-F1
#
_cell.length_a   1.000
_cell.length_b   1.000
_cell.length_c   1.000
_cell.angle_alpha   90.00
_cell.angle_beta   90.00
_cell.angle_gamma   90.00
#
_symmetry.space_group_name_H-M   'P 1'
#
loop_
_entity.id
_entity.type
_entity.pdbx_description
1 polymer ?
#
loop_
_entity_poly.entity_id
_entity_poly.type
_entity_poly.pdbx_seq_one_letter_code
_entity_poly.pdbx_strand_id
1 'polypeptide(L)'
;MNMAKYKKEELNFKSTYHGKKRIFFRFLVILLIFIAYLIFIVLKFGAAQGIYVSLLTWSFFVLCTPVADAGFLVDFPVRLLLKVKMIYSEVVIWAIAIGLNVYTLLTHDWVYDSTVVLSVFKLILLHPWPYWGVVLLSAAGTFVSIK
;
A
#
# COMPACT_ATOMS: atom_id res chain seq x y z
N MET A 1 5.24 2.67 -50.01
CA MET A 1 4.78 3.24 -48.72
C MET A 1 4.05 2.14 -47.95
N ASN A 2 4.66 1.60 -46.88
CA ASN A 2 4.32 0.26 -46.36
C ASN A 2 3.10 0.28 -45.41
N MET A 3 1.91 -0.03 -45.93
CA MET A 3 0.63 -0.18 -45.20
C MET A 3 0.70 -1.13 -43.98
N ALA A 4 1.56 -2.16 -44.05
CA ALA A 4 1.75 -3.12 -42.96
C ALA A 4 2.43 -2.50 -41.72
N LYS A 5 3.22 -1.42 -41.89
CA LYS A 5 3.89 -0.72 -40.79
C LYS A 5 2.87 0.10 -39.97
N TYR A 6 1.99 0.82 -40.66
CA TYR A 6 0.92 1.62 -40.03
C TYR A 6 -0.05 0.76 -39.24
N LYS A 7 -0.48 -0.38 -39.79
CA LYS A 7 -1.40 -1.29 -39.08
C LYS A 7 -0.77 -1.86 -37.79
N LYS A 8 0.54 -2.10 -37.80
CA LYS A 8 1.29 -2.59 -36.62
C LYS A 8 1.48 -1.49 -35.57
N GLU A 9 1.68 -0.25 -35.99
CA GLU A 9 1.75 0.92 -35.10
C GLU A 9 0.38 1.23 -34.46
N GLU A 10 -0.71 1.17 -35.21
CA GLU A 10 -2.07 1.34 -34.68
C GLU A 10 -2.49 0.24 -33.69
N LEU A 11 -2.13 -1.02 -33.97
CA LEU A 11 -2.39 -2.15 -33.05
C LEU A 11 -1.60 -2.02 -31.73
N ASN A 12 -0.35 -1.55 -31.78
CA ASN A 12 0.45 -1.26 -30.58
C ASN A 12 -0.07 -0.05 -29.80
N PHE A 13 -0.55 0.99 -30.49
CA PHE A 13 -1.14 2.16 -29.85
C PHE A 13 -2.45 1.79 -29.13
N LYS A 14 -3.32 1.00 -29.78
CA LYS A 14 -4.61 0.57 -29.21
C LYS A 14 -4.45 -0.36 -28.01
N SER A 15 -3.44 -1.24 -28.00
CA SER A 15 -3.16 -2.11 -26.83
C SER A 15 -2.62 -1.33 -25.63
N THR A 16 -1.77 -0.33 -25.88
CA THR A 16 -1.13 0.48 -24.83
C THR A 16 -2.14 1.38 -24.09
N TYR A 17 -3.11 1.97 -24.81
CA TYR A 17 -4.17 2.77 -24.19
C TYR A 17 -5.17 1.94 -23.37
N HIS A 18 -5.44 0.70 -23.79
CA HIS A 18 -6.35 -0.20 -23.06
C HIS A 18 -5.73 -0.69 -21.74
N GLY A 19 -4.40 -0.82 -21.67
CA GLY A 19 -3.67 -1.19 -20.46
C GLY A 19 -3.76 -0.13 -19.35
N LYS A 20 -3.55 1.15 -19.69
CA LYS A 20 -3.54 2.26 -18.70
C LYS A 20 -4.88 2.44 -17.99
N LYS A 21 -6.01 2.40 -18.72
CA LYS A 21 -7.35 2.56 -18.11
C LYS A 21 -7.71 1.41 -17.17
N ARG A 22 -7.29 0.19 -17.49
CA ARG A 22 -7.53 -1.01 -16.66
C ARG A 22 -6.80 -0.93 -15.32
N ILE A 23 -5.57 -0.43 -15.32
CA ILE A 23 -4.78 -0.23 -14.09
C ILE A 23 -5.43 0.84 -13.20
N PHE A 24 -5.82 1.97 -13.78
CA PHE A 24 -6.51 3.04 -13.04
C PHE A 24 -7.85 2.57 -12.46
N PHE A 25 -8.61 1.75 -13.18
CA PHE A 25 -9.85 1.18 -12.66
C PHE A 25 -9.62 0.24 -11.47
N ARG A 26 -8.57 -0.61 -11.51
CA ARG A 26 -8.17 -1.47 -10.38
C ARG A 26 -7.79 -0.64 -9.16
N PHE A 27 -7.04 0.45 -9.35
CA PHE A 27 -6.75 1.43 -8.29
C PHE A 27 -8.03 1.99 -7.68
N LEU A 28 -8.96 2.45 -8.51
CA LEU A 28 -10.21 3.04 -8.03
C LEU A 28 -11.05 2.05 -7.20
N VAL A 29 -11.10 0.79 -7.61
CA VAL A 29 -11.81 -0.27 -6.86
C VAL A 29 -11.18 -0.50 -5.50
N ILE A 30 -9.84 -0.65 -5.43
CA ILE A 30 -9.13 -0.86 -4.16
C ILE A 30 -9.30 0.36 -3.25
N LEU A 31 -9.19 1.57 -3.80
CA LEU A 31 -9.41 2.82 -3.08
C LEU A 31 -10.83 2.89 -2.51
N LEU A 32 -11.85 2.53 -3.29
CA LEU A 32 -13.23 2.53 -2.84
C LEU A 32 -13.48 1.53 -1.71
N ILE A 33 -12.91 0.32 -1.81
CA ILE A 33 -12.97 -0.69 -0.74
C ILE A 33 -12.30 -0.15 0.54
N PHE A 34 -11.14 0.49 0.41
CA PHE A 34 -10.44 1.09 1.54
C PHE A 34 -11.22 2.24 2.19
N ILE A 35 -11.80 3.13 1.39
CA ILE A 35 -12.66 4.23 1.87
C ILE A 35 -13.90 3.69 2.57
N ALA A 36 -14.56 2.67 2.01
CA ALA A 36 -15.71 2.04 2.63
C ALA A 36 -15.35 1.41 3.99
N TYR A 37 -14.21 0.74 4.08
CA TYR A 37 -13.66 0.22 5.33
C TYR A 37 -13.37 1.35 6.35
N LEU A 38 -12.78 2.46 5.90
CA LEU A 38 -12.52 3.65 6.71
C LEU A 38 -13.81 4.24 7.30
N ILE A 39 -14.83 4.42 6.47
CA ILE A 39 -16.15 4.92 6.92
C ILE A 39 -16.74 3.96 7.95
N PHE A 40 -16.71 2.65 7.68
CA PHE A 40 -17.19 1.65 8.62
C PHE A 40 -16.48 1.71 9.98
N ILE A 41 -15.14 1.83 9.97
CA ILE A 41 -14.33 1.93 11.18
C ILE A 41 -14.63 3.23 11.96
N VAL A 42 -14.73 4.37 11.26
CA VAL A 42 -15.06 5.66 11.87
C VAL A 42 -16.45 5.65 12.51
N LEU A 43 -17.44 5.04 11.87
CA LEU A 43 -18.78 4.88 12.44
C LEU A 43 -18.77 3.97 13.67
N LYS A 44 -17.90 2.96 13.71
CA LYS A 44 -17.85 1.98 14.81
C LYS A 44 -17.05 2.46 16.02
N PHE A 45 -15.92 3.14 15.81
CA PHE A 45 -14.98 3.51 16.88
C PHE A 45 -14.93 5.03 17.15
N GLY A 46 -15.64 5.84 16.37
CA GLY A 46 -15.56 7.30 16.39
C GLY A 46 -14.42 7.84 15.50
N ALA A 47 -14.51 9.11 15.12
CA ALA A 47 -13.60 9.71 14.14
C ALA A 47 -12.12 9.70 14.57
N ALA A 48 -11.83 10.05 15.82
CA ALA A 48 -10.45 10.11 16.32
C ALA A 48 -9.80 8.72 16.31
N GLN A 49 -10.46 7.71 16.88
CA GLN A 49 -9.95 6.34 16.95
C GLN A 49 -9.93 5.65 15.59
N GLY A 50 -10.95 5.91 14.77
CA GLY A 50 -11.06 5.30 13.44
C GLY A 50 -9.94 5.73 12.49
N ILE A 51 -9.42 6.95 12.62
CA ILE A 51 -8.24 7.42 11.88
C ILE A 51 -7.00 6.62 12.29
N TYR A 52 -6.73 6.48 13.60
CA TYR A 52 -5.59 5.71 14.08
C TYR A 52 -5.65 4.25 13.63
N VAL A 53 -6.79 3.59 13.82
CA VAL A 53 -6.99 2.20 13.40
C VAL A 53 -6.75 2.04 11.90
N SER A 54 -7.21 2.99 11.09
CA SER A 54 -7.07 2.91 9.63
C SER A 54 -5.64 3.17 9.15
N LEU A 55 -4.94 4.12 9.76
CA LEU A 55 -3.52 4.37 9.48
C LEU A 55 -2.65 3.18 9.87
N LEU A 56 -2.93 2.56 11.01
CA LEU A 56 -2.24 1.34 11.42
C LEU A 56 -2.55 0.16 10.50
N THR A 57 -3.81 -0.03 10.10
CA THR A 57 -4.19 -1.09 9.17
C THR A 57 -3.52 -0.89 7.81
N TRP A 58 -3.43 0.35 7.32
CA TRP A 58 -2.64 0.65 6.13
C TRP A 58 -1.16 0.30 6.31
N SER A 59 -0.55 0.66 7.43
CA SER A 59 0.85 0.34 7.70
C SER A 59 1.12 -1.17 7.83
N PHE A 60 0.15 -1.96 8.30
CA PHE A 60 0.20 -3.43 8.28
C PHE A 60 0.35 -3.95 6.85
N PHE A 61 -0.46 -3.45 5.90
CA PHE A 61 -0.34 -3.87 4.51
C PHE A 61 1.01 -3.47 3.91
N VAL A 62 1.49 -2.25 4.20
CA VAL A 62 2.80 -1.77 3.74
C VAL A 62 3.95 -2.68 4.21
N LEU A 63 3.95 -3.08 5.49
CA LEU A 63 5.07 -3.83 6.07
C LEU A 63 4.95 -5.34 5.90
N CYS A 64 3.75 -5.90 5.91
CA CYS A 64 3.53 -7.35 5.96
C CYS A 64 3.14 -7.99 4.62
N THR A 65 2.94 -7.22 3.55
CA THR A 65 2.63 -7.78 2.22
C THR A 65 3.69 -7.40 1.19
N PRO A 66 4.30 -8.37 0.46
CA PRO A 66 5.27 -8.12 -0.61
C PRO A 66 4.57 -7.58 -1.86
N VAL A 67 3.86 -6.47 -1.71
CA VAL A 67 3.24 -5.75 -2.82
C VAL A 67 4.15 -4.54 -3.04
N ALA A 68 4.83 -4.49 -4.20
CA ALA A 68 5.63 -3.34 -4.62
C ALA A 68 4.77 -2.06 -4.84
N ASP A 69 3.46 -2.21 -4.71
CA ASP A 69 2.48 -1.15 -4.57
C ASP A 69 1.69 -1.33 -3.25
N ALA A 70 2.21 -1.86 -2.14
CA ALA A 70 1.45 -1.90 -0.86
C ALA A 70 1.18 -0.47 -0.36
N GLY A 71 2.10 0.43 -0.68
CA GLY A 71 1.91 1.86 -0.63
C GLY A 71 0.95 2.42 -1.67
N PHE A 72 0.33 1.63 -2.57
CA PHE A 72 -0.36 2.07 -3.81
C PHE A 72 -1.23 3.31 -3.61
N LEU A 73 -2.01 3.34 -2.54
CA LEU A 73 -2.90 4.44 -2.18
C LEU A 73 -2.18 5.79 -2.14
N VAL A 74 -0.96 5.79 -1.60
CA VAL A 74 -0.10 6.98 -1.43
C VAL A 74 0.97 7.05 -2.53
N ASP A 75 1.54 5.91 -2.91
CA ASP A 75 2.61 5.80 -3.88
C ASP A 75 2.17 6.22 -5.30
N PHE A 76 0.97 5.83 -5.71
CA PHE A 76 0.41 6.21 -7.01
C PHE A 76 0.23 7.74 -7.16
N PRO A 77 -0.44 8.46 -6.25
CA PRO A 77 -0.56 9.91 -6.36
C PRO A 77 0.78 10.63 -6.20
N VAL A 78 1.65 10.18 -5.29
CA VAL A 78 3.00 10.74 -5.13
C VAL A 78 3.79 10.63 -6.42
N ARG A 79 3.76 9.48 -7.08
CA ARG A 79 4.45 9.23 -8.35
C ARG A 79 3.85 10.02 -9.52
N LEU A 80 2.52 10.19 -9.54
CA LEU A 80 1.84 11.01 -10.56
C LEU A 80 2.22 12.50 -10.43
N LEU A 81 2.34 13.01 -9.20
CA LEU A 81 2.62 14.42 -8.92
C LEU A 81 4.13 14.75 -8.98
N LEU A 82 4.97 13.92 -8.37
CA LEU A 82 6.40 14.20 -8.18
C LEU A 82 7.30 13.55 -9.24
N LYS A 83 6.77 12.64 -10.08
CA LYS A 83 7.53 11.92 -11.13
C LYS A 83 8.86 11.31 -10.63
N VAL A 84 8.89 10.91 -9.36
CA VAL A 84 10.06 10.29 -8.71
C VAL A 84 10.18 8.81 -9.09
N LYS A 85 11.41 8.27 -9.03
CA LYS A 85 11.62 6.83 -9.22
C LYS A 85 10.94 6.04 -8.11
N MET A 86 10.36 4.90 -8.48
CA MET A 86 9.61 4.00 -7.60
C MET A 86 10.34 3.65 -6.30
N ILE A 87 11.65 3.38 -6.37
CA ILE A 87 12.43 3.03 -5.17
C ILE A 87 12.42 4.12 -4.10
N TYR A 88 12.40 5.41 -4.48
CA TYR A 88 12.43 6.50 -3.51
C TYR A 88 11.10 6.65 -2.80
N SER A 89 9.98 6.55 -3.53
CA SER A 89 8.66 6.66 -2.94
C SER A 89 8.34 5.47 -2.04
N GLU A 90 8.83 4.28 -2.41
CA GLU A 90 8.71 3.06 -1.61
C GLU A 90 9.47 3.15 -0.27
N VAL A 91 10.73 3.62 -0.30
CA VAL A 91 11.53 3.82 0.93
C VAL A 91 10.86 4.85 1.85
N VAL A 92 10.32 5.94 1.31
CA VAL A 92 9.62 6.96 2.09
C VAL A 92 8.37 6.40 2.74
N ILE A 93 7.57 5.62 2.01
CA ILE A 93 6.34 5.01 2.54
C ILE A 93 6.66 3.99 3.63
N TRP A 94 7.70 3.18 3.44
CA TRP A 94 8.19 2.27 4.47
C TRP A 94 8.64 3.02 5.73
N ALA A 95 9.41 4.10 5.58
CA ALA A 95 9.85 4.91 6.71
C ALA A 95 8.66 5.52 7.48
N ILE A 96 7.64 6.02 6.77
CA ILE A 96 6.41 6.55 7.36
C ILE A 96 5.66 5.44 8.12
N ALA A 97 5.49 4.26 7.50
CA ALA A 97 4.79 3.14 8.12
C ALA A 97 5.50 2.66 9.39
N ILE A 98 6.83 2.52 9.37
CA ILE A 98 7.63 2.16 10.55
C ILE A 98 7.50 3.25 11.62
N GLY A 99 7.69 4.52 11.26
CA GLY A 99 7.61 5.63 12.20
C GLY A 99 6.26 5.73 12.90
N LEU A 100 5.17 5.53 12.15
CA LEU A 100 3.81 5.52 12.68
C LEU A 100 3.58 4.39 13.69
N ASN A 101 4.10 3.19 13.39
CA ASN A 101 4.00 2.06 14.31
C ASN A 101 4.83 2.26 15.57
N VAL A 102 6.08 2.72 15.44
CA VAL A 102 6.93 3.02 16.59
C VAL A 102 6.29 4.08 17.48
N TYR A 103 5.81 5.18 16.90
CA TYR A 103 5.12 6.23 17.66
C TYR A 103 3.87 5.70 18.39
N THR A 104 3.07 4.87 17.73
CA THR A 104 1.81 4.39 18.29
C THR A 104 2.02 3.33 19.34
N LEU A 105 2.99 2.42 19.18
CA LEU A 105 3.38 1.46 20.21
C LEU A 105 3.89 2.13 21.49
N LEU A 106 4.53 3.30 21.39
CA LEU A 106 5.07 4.02 22.54
C LEU A 106 4.03 4.88 23.27
N THR A 107 2.97 5.31 22.58
CA THR A 107 2.01 6.29 23.13
C THR A 107 0.60 5.74 23.32
N HIS A 108 0.13 4.86 22.44
CA HIS A 108 -1.26 4.40 22.37
C HIS A 108 -1.33 2.93 21.92
N ASP A 109 -0.65 2.02 22.63
CA ASP A 109 -0.58 0.61 22.25
C ASP A 109 -1.95 -0.11 22.23
N TRP A 110 -2.92 0.43 22.98
CA TRP A 110 -4.29 -0.09 23.09
C TRP A 110 -5.07 -0.02 21.77
N VAL A 111 -4.66 0.86 20.84
CA VAL A 111 -5.32 0.99 19.54
C VAL A 111 -5.19 -0.30 18.74
N TYR A 112 -4.10 -1.06 18.93
CA TYR A 112 -3.88 -2.31 18.22
C TYR A 112 -4.84 -3.42 18.63
N ASP A 113 -5.52 -3.30 19.77
CA ASP A 113 -6.48 -4.29 20.25
C ASP A 113 -7.90 -4.04 19.68
N SER A 114 -8.07 -3.01 18.84
CA SER A 114 -9.35 -2.64 18.24
C SER A 114 -9.84 -3.62 17.16
N THR A 115 -8.93 -4.28 16.45
CA THR A 115 -9.28 -5.21 15.36
C THR A 115 -8.32 -6.40 15.33
N VAL A 116 -8.81 -7.55 14.88
CA VAL A 116 -8.01 -8.77 14.75
C VAL A 116 -6.73 -8.55 13.93
N VAL A 117 -6.82 -7.77 12.84
CA VAL A 117 -5.66 -7.45 11.98
C VAL A 117 -4.58 -6.73 12.79
N LEU A 118 -4.97 -5.70 13.55
CA LEU A 118 -4.03 -4.95 14.37
C LEU A 118 -3.48 -5.74 15.55
N SER A 119 -4.29 -6.63 16.14
CA SER A 119 -3.83 -7.48 17.25
C SER A 119 -2.75 -8.47 16.76
N VAL A 120 -2.96 -9.06 15.57
CA VAL A 120 -1.93 -9.88 14.91
C VAL A 120 -0.72 -9.02 14.55
N PHE A 121 -0.94 -7.79 14.09
CA PHE A 121 0.16 -6.90 13.74
C PHE A 121 1.02 -6.52 14.95
N LYS A 122 0.41 -6.24 16.12
CA LYS A 122 1.11 -6.03 17.38
C LYS A 122 1.96 -7.25 17.76
N LEU A 123 1.43 -8.46 17.58
CA LEU A 123 2.19 -9.70 17.78
C LEU A 123 3.42 -9.76 16.87
N ILE A 124 3.26 -9.45 15.57
CA ILE A 124 4.36 -9.44 14.61
C ILE A 124 5.44 -8.42 15.01
N LEU A 125 5.03 -7.23 15.44
CA LEU A 125 5.97 -6.16 15.81
C LEU A 125 6.73 -6.47 17.10
N LEU A 126 6.07 -7.01 18.12
CA LEU A 126 6.65 -7.24 19.44
C LEU A 126 7.44 -8.56 19.56
N HIS A 127 7.17 -9.54 18.71
CA HIS A 127 7.85 -10.84 18.74
C HIS A 127 8.72 -11.04 17.49
N PRO A 128 10.02 -10.72 17.56
CA PRO A 128 10.90 -10.74 16.38
C PRO A 128 11.06 -12.15 15.76
N TRP A 129 11.18 -13.19 16.57
CA TRP A 129 11.29 -14.57 16.09
C TRP A 129 9.99 -15.34 16.36
N PRO A 130 9.32 -15.94 15.34
CA PRO A 130 9.67 -16.02 13.91
C PRO A 130 9.03 -14.92 13.02
N TYR A 131 8.22 -14.03 13.60
CA TYR A 131 7.27 -13.22 12.83
C TYR A 131 7.89 -12.11 11.98
N TRP A 132 9.08 -11.62 12.32
CA TRP A 132 9.78 -10.67 11.45
C TRP A 132 10.19 -11.29 10.12
N GLY A 133 10.19 -12.63 10.00
CA GLY A 133 10.29 -13.31 8.71
C GLY A 133 9.25 -12.80 7.69
N VAL A 134 8.03 -12.45 8.12
CA VAL A 134 6.99 -11.87 7.26
C VAL A 134 7.41 -10.49 6.75
N VAL A 135 7.93 -9.64 7.64
CA VAL A 135 8.37 -8.27 7.30
C VAL A 135 9.60 -8.29 6.41
N LEU A 136 10.57 -9.17 6.69
CA LEU A 136 11.78 -9.32 5.89
C LEU A 136 11.50 -9.90 4.51
N LEU A 137 10.62 -10.91 4.43
CA LEU A 137 10.20 -11.49 3.16
C LEU A 137 9.37 -10.49 2.34
N SER A 138 8.55 -9.68 3.02
CA SER A 138 7.84 -8.54 2.42
C SER A 138 8.82 -7.53 1.81
N ALA A 139 9.79 -7.06 2.61
CA ALA A 139 10.83 -6.13 2.15
C ALA A 139 11.62 -6.72 0.97
N ALA A 140 12.03 -7.98 1.06
CA ALA A 140 12.76 -8.65 -0.02
C ALA A 140 11.94 -8.71 -1.31
N GLY A 141 10.66 -9.12 -1.23
CA GLY A 141 9.77 -9.18 -2.39
C GLY A 141 9.55 -7.81 -3.02
N THR A 142 9.33 -6.79 -2.20
CA THR A 142 9.19 -5.40 -2.62
C THR A 142 10.44 -4.90 -3.35
N PHE A 143 11.62 -4.92 -2.71
CA PHE A 143 12.83 -4.34 -3.31
C PHE A 143 13.39 -5.15 -4.48
N VAL A 144 13.19 -6.47 -4.50
CA VAL A 144 13.57 -7.30 -5.66
C VAL A 144 12.68 -7.00 -6.86
N SER A 145 11.40 -6.68 -6.66
CA SER A 145 10.47 -6.33 -7.75
C SER A 145 10.74 -4.98 -8.40
N ILE A 146 11.53 -4.10 -7.77
CA ILE A 146 11.85 -2.75 -8.28
C ILE A 146 13.03 -2.78 -9.28
N LYS A 147 13.58 -3.97 -9.60
CA LYS A 147 14.64 -4.13 -10.60
C LYS A 147 14.17 -3.92 -12.04
#